data_AF-A0A351MDF8-F1
#
_entry.id   AF-A0A351MDF8-F1
#
_cell.length_a   1.000
_cell.length_b   1.000
_cell.length_c   1.000
_cell.angle_alpha   90.00
_cell.angle_beta   90.00
_cell.angle_gamma   90.00
#
_symmetry.space_group_name_H-M   'P 1'
#
loop_
_entity.id
_entity.type
_entity.pdbx_description
1 polymer ?
#
loop_
_entity_poly.entity_id
_entity_poly.type
_entity_poly.pdbx_seq_one_letter_code
_entity_poly.pdbx_strand_id
1 'polypeptide(L)'
;MAKRPALPLAELRRRYDALGAIEDMAFERTSIGRCATWAGFLQAGERYSAAIRSASISEHELAHNPALIELILEAWPGPALPPTEWPRLEGMR
;
A
#
# COMPACT_ATOMS: atom_id res chain seq x y z
N MET A 1 9.91 2.88 -11.21
CA MET A 1 10.68 3.36 -10.04
C MET A 1 9.68 3.77 -8.99
N ALA A 2 9.84 3.32 -7.74
CA ALA A 2 9.00 3.80 -6.64
C ALA A 2 9.24 5.30 -6.43
N LYS A 3 8.18 6.08 -6.36
CA LYS A 3 8.22 7.52 -6.15
C LYS A 3 8.66 7.80 -4.71
N ARG A 4 9.47 8.86 -4.54
CA ARG A 4 9.89 9.32 -3.22
C ARG A 4 8.65 9.70 -2.39
N PRO A 5 8.57 9.33 -1.11
CA PRO A 5 7.50 9.78 -0.24
C PRO A 5 7.52 11.31 -0.12
N ALA A 6 6.34 11.89 0.06
CA ALA A 6 6.14 13.32 0.29
C ALA A 6 6.62 13.76 1.68
N LEU A 7 6.56 12.85 2.66
CA LEU A 7 7.09 13.07 4.01
C LEU A 7 8.61 12.88 4.05
N PRO A 8 9.36 13.68 4.84
CA PRO A 8 10.78 13.45 5.08
C PRO A 8 11.02 12.04 5.66
N LEU A 9 12.05 11.34 5.17
CA LEU A 9 12.29 9.94 5.56
C LEU A 9 12.48 9.73 7.07
N ALA A 10 13.10 10.68 7.77
CA ALA A 10 13.26 10.59 9.22
C ALA A 10 11.93 10.68 9.97
N GLU A 11 11.03 11.56 9.53
CA GLU A 11 9.69 11.69 10.09
C GLU A 11 8.84 10.46 9.78
N LEU A 12 8.90 10.00 8.53
CA LEU A 12 8.21 8.82 8.08
C LEU A 12 8.65 7.57 8.86
N ARG A 13 9.95 7.45 9.12
CA ARG A 13 10.51 6.36 9.92
C ARG A 13 9.99 6.39 11.36
N ARG A 14 10.02 7.56 11.99
CA ARG A 14 9.51 7.74 13.36
C ARG A 14 8.04 7.35 13.48
N ARG A 15 7.21 7.77 12.51
CA ARG A 15 5.78 7.42 12.48
C ARG A 15 5.56 5.93 12.23
N TYR A 16 6.32 5.33 11.32
CA TYR A 16 6.27 3.90 11.05
C TYR A 16 6.63 3.08 12.31
N ASP A 17 7.72 3.44 13.00
CA ASP A 17 8.13 2.75 14.22
C ASP A 17 7.07 2.88 15.35
N ALA A 18 6.32 3.99 15.37
CA ALA A 18 5.22 4.21 16.32
C ALA A 18 3.98 3.34 16.06
N LEU A 19 3.85 2.74 14.86
CA LEU A 19 2.78 1.77 14.56
C LEU A 19 2.99 0.45 15.33
N GLY A 20 4.19 0.19 15.83
CA GLY A 20 4.54 -1.05 16.50
C GLY A 20 4.71 -2.21 15.52
N ALA A 21 4.52 -3.44 16.00
CA ALA A 21 4.57 -4.62 15.16
C ALA A 21 3.35 -4.63 14.22
N ILE A 22 3.60 -4.56 12.92
CA ILE A 22 2.59 -4.77 11.90
C ILE A 22 2.51 -6.28 11.69
N GLU A 23 1.40 -6.90 12.09
CA GLU A 23 1.19 -8.33 11.85
C GLU A 23 1.12 -8.60 10.35
N ASP A 24 2.00 -9.49 9.89
CA ASP A 24 1.87 -10.05 8.56
C ASP A 24 0.66 -10.99 8.58
N MET A 25 -0.35 -10.72 7.75
CA MET A 25 -1.42 -11.67 7.48
C MET A 25 -0.83 -12.80 6.65
N ALA A 26 -0.09 -13.68 7.34
CA ALA A 26 0.59 -14.82 6.76
C ALA A 26 -0.43 -15.60 5.91
N PHE A 27 0.00 -16.05 4.74
CA PHE A 27 -0.78 -16.78 3.73
C PHE A 27 -1.62 -15.94 2.75
N GLU A 28 -1.88 -14.65 3.00
CA GLU A 28 -2.74 -13.85 2.09
C GLU A 28 -1.98 -13.04 1.02
N ARG A 29 -0.64 -12.96 1.08
CA ARG A 29 0.19 -12.13 0.17
C ARG A 29 -0.37 -10.71 -0.03
N THR A 30 -0.96 -10.15 1.02
CA THR A 30 -1.63 -8.85 1.03
C THR A 30 -0.65 -7.69 0.88
N SER A 31 -1.19 -6.50 0.60
CA SER A 31 -0.38 -5.29 0.52
C SER A 31 0.09 -4.85 1.91
N ILE A 32 -0.67 -5.14 2.97
CA ILE A 32 -0.24 -4.98 4.37
C ILE A 32 0.99 -5.82 4.68
N GLY A 33 0.97 -7.12 4.37
CA GLY A 33 2.11 -8.00 4.66
C GLY A 33 3.40 -7.52 4.01
N ARG A 34 3.30 -6.96 2.79
CA ARG A 34 4.46 -6.34 2.11
C ARG A 34 4.97 -5.08 2.82
N CYS A 35 4.15 -4.43 3.62
CA CYS A 35 4.51 -3.25 4.40
C CYS A 35 4.85 -3.57 5.87
N ALA A 36 4.92 -4.85 6.27
CA ALA A 36 5.21 -5.25 7.64
C ALA A 36 6.65 -4.94 8.09
N THR A 37 7.55 -4.64 7.15
CA THR A 37 8.91 -4.19 7.41
C THR A 37 9.13 -2.79 6.85
N TRP A 38 10.02 -2.00 7.46
CA TRP A 38 10.37 -0.66 6.97
C TRP A 38 10.82 -0.66 5.50
N ALA A 39 11.64 -1.64 5.11
CA ALA A 39 12.10 -1.76 3.73
C ALA A 39 10.95 -2.09 2.78
N GLY A 40 10.05 -2.98 3.20
CA GLY A 40 8.86 -3.34 2.45
C GLY A 40 7.88 -2.17 2.30
N PHE A 41 7.65 -1.42 3.38
CA PHE A 41 6.86 -0.19 3.39
C PHE A 41 7.38 0.83 2.37
N LEU A 42 8.69 1.09 2.32
CA LEU A 42 9.26 2.01 1.34
C LEU A 42 9.17 1.50 -0.11
N GLN A 43 9.27 0.18 -0.32
CA GLN A 43 9.21 -0.41 -1.66
C GLN A 43 7.79 -0.53 -2.21
N ALA A 44 6.82 -0.83 -1.34
CA ALA A 44 5.45 -1.14 -1.71
C ALA A 44 4.46 0.00 -1.46
N GLY A 45 4.79 0.96 -0.59
CA GLY A 45 3.87 1.99 -0.08
C GLY A 45 3.19 2.82 -1.17
N GLU A 46 3.92 3.23 -2.21
CA GLU A 46 3.32 3.96 -3.35
C GLU A 46 2.24 3.12 -4.06
N ARG A 47 2.57 1.87 -4.39
CA ARG A 47 1.64 0.96 -5.07
C ARG A 47 0.43 0.68 -4.17
N TYR A 48 0.65 0.58 -2.87
CA TYR A 48 -0.41 0.33 -1.93
C TYR A 48 -1.34 1.55 -1.80
N SER A 49 -0.81 2.77 -1.66
CA SER A 49 -1.59 4.01 -1.69
C SER A 49 -2.49 4.08 -2.93
N ALA A 50 -1.92 3.76 -4.09
CA ALA A 50 -2.65 3.79 -5.34
C ALA A 50 -3.75 2.71 -5.40
N ALA A 51 -3.50 1.51 -4.88
CA ALA A 51 -4.49 0.43 -4.78
C ALA A 51 -5.64 0.75 -3.79
N ILE A 52 -5.33 1.37 -2.65
CA ILE A 52 -6.32 1.84 -1.67
C ILE A 52 -7.28 2.83 -2.36
N ARG A 53 -6.72 3.82 -3.08
CA ARG A 53 -7.51 4.85 -3.78
C ARG A 53 -8.32 4.31 -4.95
N SER A 54 -7.90 3.21 -5.57
CA SER A 54 -8.65 2.49 -6.61
C SER A 54 -9.69 1.52 -6.06
N ALA A 55 -9.94 1.51 -4.74
CA ALA A 55 -10.80 0.52 -4.08
C ALA A 55 -10.44 -0.94 -4.44
N SER A 56 -9.16 -1.19 -4.73
CA SER A 56 -8.64 -2.51 -5.12
C SER A 56 -8.13 -3.32 -3.92
N ILE A 57 -8.42 -2.84 -2.71
CA ILE A 57 -8.05 -3.41 -1.42
C ILE A 57 -9.34 -3.71 -0.68
N SER A 58 -9.42 -4.88 -0.05
CA SER A 58 -10.63 -5.28 0.66
C SER A 58 -10.85 -4.43 1.92
N GLU A 59 -12.11 -4.27 2.33
CA GLU A 59 -12.44 -3.59 3.59
C GLU A 59 -11.81 -4.29 4.80
N HIS A 60 -11.71 -5.63 4.76
CA HIS A 60 -11.03 -6.42 5.78
C HIS A 60 -9.55 -6.00 5.93
N GLU A 61 -8.85 -5.87 4.80
CA GLU A 61 -7.45 -5.43 4.79
C GLU A 61 -7.34 -3.97 5.28
N LEU A 62 -8.20 -3.06 4.83
CA LEU A 62 -8.18 -1.66 5.31
C LEU A 62 -8.42 -1.53 6.82
N ALA A 63 -9.28 -2.38 7.39
CA ALA A 63 -9.61 -2.38 8.82
C ALA A 63 -8.50 -2.99 9.70
N HIS A 64 -7.59 -3.78 9.11
CA HIS A 64 -6.58 -4.52 9.88
C HIS A 64 -5.56 -3.59 10.56
N ASN A 65 -5.10 -2.54 9.88
CA ASN A 65 -4.21 -1.55 10.47
C ASN A 65 -4.47 -0.15 9.90
N PRO A 66 -5.50 0.56 10.39
CA PRO A 66 -5.92 1.85 9.83
C PRO A 66 -4.82 2.92 9.94
N ALA A 67 -3.99 2.90 10.98
CA ALA A 67 -2.89 3.85 11.14
C ALA A 67 -1.80 3.68 10.07
N LEU A 68 -1.52 2.43 9.65
CA LEU A 68 -0.65 2.16 8.51
C LEU A 68 -1.24 2.71 7.21
N ILE A 69 -2.55 2.52 6.99
CA ILE A 69 -3.26 3.02 5.80
C ILE A 69 -3.16 4.54 5.73
N GLU A 70 -3.46 5.24 6.82
CA GLU A 70 -3.35 6.70 6.91
C GLU A 70 -1.92 7.16 6.59
N LEU A 71 -0.91 6.54 7.20
CA LEU A 71 0.48 6.88 6.95
C LEU A 71 0.89 6.67 5.49
N ILE A 72 0.41 5.60 4.85
CA ILE A 72 0.66 5.33 3.42
C ILE A 72 0.01 6.40 2.53
N LEU A 73 -1.23 6.78 2.81
CA LEU A 73 -1.96 7.78 2.03
C LEU A 73 -1.36 9.18 2.17
N GLU A 74 -0.80 9.52 3.33
CA GLU A 74 -0.04 10.75 3.57
C GLU A 74 1.34 10.73 2.90
N ALA A 75 2.06 9.60 3.02
CA ALA A 75 3.42 9.49 2.52
C ALA A 75 3.48 9.42 0.99
N TRP A 76 2.47 8.83 0.34
CA TRP A 76 2.36 8.79 -1.12
C TRP A 76 1.00 9.33 -1.58
N PRO A 77 0.82 10.66 -1.60
CA PRO A 77 -0.36 11.25 -2.18
C PRO A 77 -0.36 11.04 -3.70
N GLY A 78 -1.53 10.87 -4.28
CA GLY A 78 -1.63 10.66 -5.72
C GLY A 78 -3.04 10.30 -6.16
N PRO A 79 -3.26 10.23 -7.49
CA PRO A 79 -4.49 9.71 -8.04
C PRO A 79 -4.61 8.21 -7.77
N ALA A 80 -5.83 7.69 -7.83
CA ALA A 80 -6.06 6.25 -7.94
C ALA A 80 -5.33 5.68 -9.16
N LEU A 81 -4.92 4.40 -9.12
CA LEU A 81 -4.54 3.71 -10.35
C LEU A 81 -5.75 3.70 -11.30
N PRO A 82 -5.55 3.97 -12.60
CA PRO A 82 -6.59 3.69 -13.56
C PRO A 82 -6.95 2.19 -13.44
N PRO A 83 -8.24 1.83 -13.60
CA PRO A 83 -8.63 0.43 -13.64
C PRO A 83 -7.73 -0.26 -14.67
N THR A 84 -7.09 -1.36 -14.26
CA THR A 84 -6.34 -2.18 -15.22
C THR A 84 -7.40 -2.76 -16.16
N GLU A 85 -7.52 -2.20 -17.36
CA GLU A 85 -8.29 -2.82 -18.42
C GLU A 85 -7.67 -4.19 -18.66
N TRP A 86 -8.35 -5.24 -18.20
CA TRP A 86 -7.99 -6.59 -18.60
C TRP A 86 -8.07 -6.63 -20.12
N PRO A 87 -7.04 -7.16 -20.82
CA PRO A 87 -7.16 -7.35 -22.26
C PRO A 87 -8.44 -8.17 -22.48
N ARG A 88 -9.42 -7.57 -23.16
CA ARG A 88 -10.60 -8.33 -23.57
C ARG A 88 -10.08 -9.55 -24.33
N LEU A 89 -10.54 -10.74 -23.96
CA LEU A 89 -10.29 -11.96 -24.72
C LEU A 89 -11.06 -11.89 -26.06
N GLU A 90 -10.78 -10.89 -26.88
CA GLU A 90 -11.24 -10.85 -28.26
C GLU A 90 -10.23 -11.62 -29.09
N GLY A 91 -10.48 -12.91 -29.31
CA GLY A 91 -9.70 -13.71 -30.25
C GLY A 91 -9.29 -15.11 -29.82
N MET A 92 -9.81 -15.66 -28.72
CA MET A 92 -9.76 -17.12 -28.52
C MET A 92 -10.88 -17.77 -29.33
N ARG A 93 -10.60 -18.01 -30.62
CA ARG A 93 -11.37 -18.89 -31.49
C ARG A 93 -10.53 -20.12 -31.84
#